data_AF-A0A2E0J551-F1
#
_entry.id   AF-A0A2E0J551-F1
#
_cell.length_a   1.000
_cell.length_b   1.000
_cell.length_c   1.000
_cell.angle_alpha   90.00
_cell.angle_beta   90.00
_cell.angle_gamma   90.00
#
_symmetry.space_group_name_H-M   'P 1'
#
loop_
_entity.id
_entity.type
_entity.pdbx_description
1 polymer ?
#
loop_
_entity_poly.entity_id
_entity_poly.type
_entity_poly.pdbx_seq_one_letter_code
_entity_poly.pdbx_strand_id
1 'polypeptide(L)'
;MSAHDLEQALCALRDARAALAERKSPTFDARLASLRQWQSQRIAAWHRPIAQRHDGDALLRFLTRTFYLEADWSELTEQPDKVAGRIGRIINDDRPLVIAVRLQHAADELDADLADALIARSGEGPITSAAYARAFQAVGRIDVREQQIAWLGELVDLLGGYAENRAAYWAFKLAGSPAKAFGMGRTYALLADGFAAMRETRDLEAATREAVAAQHRLLDRLVGRPVRARP
;
A
#
# COMPACT_ATOMS: atom_id res chain seq x y z
N MET A 1 4.30 -14.59 -16.39
CA MET A 1 5.50 -14.06 -15.71
C MET A 1 5.36 -14.49 -14.27
N SER A 2 6.03 -15.58 -13.88
CA SER A 2 5.58 -16.45 -12.78
C SER A 2 6.72 -16.73 -11.81
N ALA A 3 6.46 -16.60 -10.50
CA ALA A 3 7.35 -16.87 -9.37
C ALA A 3 8.58 -15.94 -9.21
N HIS A 4 9.31 -15.63 -10.28
CA HIS A 4 10.55 -14.84 -10.16
C HIS A 4 10.29 -13.38 -9.71
N ASP A 5 9.27 -12.73 -10.25
CA ASP A 5 8.92 -11.34 -9.88
C ASP A 5 8.45 -11.23 -8.42
N LEU A 6 7.73 -12.24 -7.94
CA LEU A 6 7.27 -12.31 -6.56
C LEU A 6 8.42 -12.56 -5.59
N GLU A 7 9.31 -13.49 -5.91
CA GLU A 7 10.52 -13.73 -5.12
C GLU A 7 11.35 -12.45 -5.00
N GLN A 8 11.61 -11.76 -6.11
CA GLN A 8 12.34 -10.49 -6.12
C GLN A 8 11.67 -9.43 -5.25
N ALA A 9 10.34 -9.26 -5.37
CA ALA A 9 9.61 -8.29 -4.57
C ALA A 9 9.67 -8.60 -3.07
N LEU A 10 9.54 -9.88 -2.70
CA LEU A 10 9.62 -10.33 -1.30
C LEU A 10 11.03 -10.17 -0.71
N CYS A 11 12.07 -10.47 -1.49
CA CYS A 11 13.46 -10.20 -1.10
C CYS A 11 13.69 -8.70 -0.87
N ALA A 12 13.25 -7.84 -1.80
CA ALA A 12 13.40 -6.40 -1.65
C ALA A 12 12.69 -5.86 -0.40
N LEU A 13 11.46 -6.32 -0.12
CA LEU A 13 10.74 -5.93 1.09
C LEU A 13 11.45 -6.40 2.37
N ARG A 14 11.95 -7.64 2.40
CA ARG A 14 12.72 -8.18 3.52
C ARG A 14 13.96 -7.33 3.78
N ASP A 15 14.72 -7.03 2.74
CA ASP A 15 16.00 -6.34 2.84
C ASP A 15 15.79 -4.87 3.28
N ALA A 16 14.77 -4.19 2.76
CA ALA A 16 14.39 -2.85 3.20
C ALA A 16 14.00 -2.82 4.69
N ARG A 17 13.28 -3.84 5.17
CA ARG A 17 12.90 -3.97 6.58
C ARG A 17 14.08 -4.31 7.49
N ALA A 18 15.05 -5.07 7.00
CA ALA A 18 16.31 -5.30 7.71
C ALA A 18 17.10 -3.99 7.85
N ALA A 19 17.23 -3.20 6.78
CA ALA A 19 17.88 -1.89 6.82
C ALA A 19 17.16 -0.91 7.76
N LEU A 20 15.82 -0.91 7.77
CA LEU A 20 15.04 -0.14 8.75
C LEU A 20 15.31 -0.59 10.18
N ALA A 21 15.49 -1.89 10.43
CA ALA A 21 15.81 -2.41 11.74
C ALA A 21 17.20 -1.98 12.23
N GLU A 22 18.17 -1.83 11.32
CA GLU A 22 19.51 -1.30 11.62
C GLU A 22 19.49 0.21 11.91
N ARG A 23 18.56 0.97 11.31
CA ARG A 23 18.37 2.41 11.54
C ARG A 23 17.68 2.75 12.87
N LYS A 24 17.23 1.74 13.62
CA LYS A 24 16.42 1.94 14.83
C LYS A 24 17.10 2.81 15.87
N SER A 25 16.39 3.85 16.26
CA SER A 25 16.67 4.64 17.46
C SER A 25 15.35 5.08 18.06
N PRO A 26 15.27 5.37 19.38
CA PRO A 26 14.02 5.81 20.00
C PRO A 26 13.38 7.02 19.29
N THR A 27 14.21 7.99 18.87
CA THR A 27 13.75 9.18 18.14
C THR A 27 13.26 8.83 16.73
N PHE A 28 13.99 7.99 15.98
CA PHE A 28 13.59 7.57 14.64
C PHE A 28 12.29 6.75 14.67
N ASP A 29 12.19 5.78 15.57
CA ASP A 29 11.04 4.88 15.67
C ASP A 29 9.78 5.66 16.05
N ALA A 30 9.87 6.56 17.03
CA ALA A 30 8.76 7.43 17.42
C ALA A 30 8.33 8.37 16.29
N ARG A 31 9.29 8.91 15.52
CA ARG A 31 9.00 9.78 14.40
C ARG A 31 8.35 9.02 13.24
N LEU A 32 8.89 7.85 12.88
CA LEU A 32 8.37 7.01 11.82
C LEU A 32 6.93 6.57 12.13
N ALA A 33 6.67 6.13 13.36
CA ALA A 33 5.32 5.77 13.80
C ALA A 33 4.35 6.97 13.72
N SER A 34 4.78 8.13 14.21
CA SER A 34 3.97 9.36 14.15
C SER A 34 3.69 9.80 12.71
N LEU A 35 4.67 9.69 11.82
CA LEU A 35 4.54 9.99 10.40
C LEU A 35 3.53 9.08 9.72
N ARG A 36 3.66 7.76 9.92
CA ARG A 36 2.73 6.77 9.34
C ARG A 36 1.30 7.00 9.79
N GLN A 37 1.10 7.25 11.09
CA GLN A 37 -0.21 7.57 11.64
C GLN A 37 -0.79 8.84 11.01
N TRP A 38 0.01 9.89 10.91
CA TRP A 38 -0.41 11.16 10.31
C TRP A 38 -0.76 11.01 8.82
N GLN A 39 0.05 10.27 8.05
CA GLN A 39 -0.21 10.02 6.63
C GLN A 39 -1.51 9.22 6.43
N SER A 40 -1.70 8.16 7.20
CA SER A 40 -2.93 7.36 7.19
C SER A 40 -4.17 8.23 7.42
N GLN A 41 -4.17 9.03 8.50
CA GLN A 41 -5.28 9.91 8.85
C GLN A 41 -5.54 10.99 7.79
N ARG A 42 -4.48 11.63 7.28
CA ARG A 42 -4.59 12.68 6.26
C ARG A 42 -5.18 12.14 4.97
N ILE A 43 -4.69 11.00 4.49
CA ILE A 43 -5.17 10.40 3.24
C ILE A 43 -6.60 9.91 3.39
N ALA A 44 -6.95 9.30 4.53
CA ALA A 44 -8.33 8.93 4.84
C ALA A 44 -9.27 10.14 4.85
N ALA A 45 -8.88 11.25 5.50
CA ALA A 45 -9.67 12.47 5.52
C ALA A 45 -9.85 13.08 4.11
N TRP A 46 -8.80 13.08 3.29
CA TRP A 46 -8.81 13.62 1.93
C TRP A 46 -9.75 12.85 1.00
N HIS A 47 -9.76 11.53 1.11
CA HIS A 47 -10.54 10.66 0.22
C HIS A 47 -11.94 10.32 0.72
N ARG A 48 -12.29 10.69 1.95
CA ARG A 48 -13.63 10.46 2.53
C ARG A 48 -14.77 10.89 1.61
N PRO A 49 -14.76 12.06 0.95
CA PRO A 49 -15.85 12.44 0.05
C PRO A 49 -15.99 11.51 -1.16
N ILE A 50 -14.89 10.93 -1.66
CA ILE A 50 -14.92 9.95 -2.76
C ILE A 50 -15.52 8.64 -2.25
N ALA A 51 -15.04 8.14 -1.10
CA ALA A 51 -15.55 6.93 -0.49
C ALA A 51 -17.08 7.00 -0.25
N GLN A 52 -17.57 8.11 0.32
CA GLN A 52 -19.00 8.30 0.58
C GLN A 52 -19.86 8.30 -0.68
N ARG A 53 -19.36 8.79 -1.82
CA ARG A 53 -20.11 8.74 -3.09
C ARG A 53 -20.24 7.32 -3.62
N HIS A 54 -19.31 6.44 -3.28
CA HIS A 54 -19.16 5.10 -3.86
C HIS A 54 -19.37 4.00 -2.82
N ASP A 55 -19.97 4.30 -1.67
CA ASP A 55 -20.15 3.35 -0.56
C ASP A 55 -18.83 2.64 -0.13
N GLY A 56 -17.70 3.31 -0.38
CA GLY A 56 -16.35 2.76 -0.31
C GLY A 56 -15.62 2.98 1.02
N ASP A 57 -16.34 3.24 2.12
CA ASP A 57 -15.73 3.48 3.43
C ASP A 57 -14.91 2.28 3.94
N ALA A 58 -15.35 1.06 3.63
CA ALA A 58 -14.61 -0.17 3.93
C ALA A 58 -13.27 -0.20 3.18
N LEU A 59 -13.29 0.09 1.87
CA LEU A 59 -12.08 0.10 1.03
C LEU A 59 -11.10 1.20 1.44
N LEU A 60 -11.59 2.40 1.74
CA LEU A 60 -10.76 3.49 2.22
C LEU A 60 -10.06 3.13 3.53
N ARG A 61 -10.78 2.55 4.49
CA ARG A 61 -10.23 2.08 5.75
C ARG A 61 -9.20 0.97 5.53
N PHE A 62 -9.52 -0.01 4.68
CA PHE A 62 -8.61 -1.09 4.35
C PHE A 62 -7.29 -0.55 3.79
N LEU A 63 -7.32 0.28 2.75
CA LEU A 63 -6.11 0.78 2.09
C LEU A 63 -5.26 1.66 3.01
N THR A 64 -5.88 2.59 3.73
CA THR A 64 -5.15 3.58 4.55
C THR A 64 -4.71 3.08 5.91
N ARG A 65 -5.32 2.02 6.43
CA ARG A 65 -5.07 1.50 7.78
C ARG A 65 -4.64 0.05 7.74
N THR A 66 -5.54 -0.86 7.37
CA THR A 66 -5.26 -2.30 7.41
C THR A 66 -4.08 -2.68 6.53
N PHE A 67 -4.04 -2.19 5.29
CA PHE A 67 -2.99 -2.47 4.33
C PHE A 67 -1.72 -1.64 4.57
N TYR A 68 -1.84 -0.32 4.71
CA TYR A 68 -0.67 0.56 4.83
C TYR A 68 -0.01 0.53 6.22
N LEU A 69 -0.79 0.49 7.30
CA LEU A 69 -0.29 0.68 8.66
C LEU A 69 -0.16 -0.61 9.46
N GLU A 70 -1.14 -1.52 9.32
CA GLU A 70 -1.30 -2.68 10.20
C GLU A 70 -0.86 -4.01 9.55
N ALA A 71 -0.62 -4.04 8.24
CA ALA A 71 -0.32 -5.27 7.52
C ALA A 71 1.02 -5.91 7.95
N ASP A 72 0.91 -7.15 8.42
CA ASP A 72 2.06 -7.98 8.74
C ASP A 72 2.42 -8.88 7.54
N TRP A 73 3.56 -8.56 6.92
CA TRP A 73 4.11 -9.29 5.77
C TRP A 73 5.16 -10.34 6.16
N SER A 74 5.38 -10.58 7.46
CA SER A 74 6.41 -11.52 7.95
C SER A 74 6.29 -12.91 7.35
N GLU A 75 5.07 -13.46 7.27
CA GLU A 75 4.77 -14.78 6.68
C GLU A 75 5.33 -14.92 5.25
N LEU A 76 5.42 -13.82 4.50
CA LEU A 76 5.90 -13.83 3.13
C LEU A 76 7.39 -13.52 3.00
N THR A 77 7.93 -12.71 3.91
CA THR A 77 9.32 -12.23 3.82
C THR A 77 10.35 -13.10 4.55
N GLU A 78 9.92 -14.04 5.42
CA GLU A 78 10.85 -14.91 6.16
C GLU A 78 11.66 -15.83 5.24
N GLN A 79 11.01 -16.44 4.24
CA GLN A 79 11.65 -17.34 3.25
C GLN A 79 11.12 -17.03 1.85
N PRO A 80 11.53 -15.89 1.24
CA PRO A 80 10.96 -15.36 0.00
C PRO A 80 10.92 -16.36 -1.15
N ASP A 81 12.00 -17.12 -1.34
CA ASP A 81 12.17 -18.15 -2.37
C ASP A 81 11.15 -19.28 -2.21
N LYS A 82 11.02 -19.82 -0.99
CA LYS A 82 10.09 -20.93 -0.72
C LYS A 82 8.65 -20.47 -0.76
N VAL A 83 8.36 -19.26 -0.29
CA VAL A 83 7.01 -18.68 -0.32
C VAL A 83 6.58 -18.44 -1.76
N ALA A 84 7.41 -17.79 -2.58
CA ALA A 84 7.11 -17.58 -3.99
C ALA A 84 6.86 -18.90 -4.73
N GLY A 85 7.70 -19.91 -4.47
CA GLY A 85 7.52 -21.25 -5.04
C GLY A 85 6.23 -21.96 -4.59
N ARG A 86 5.78 -21.78 -3.34
CA ARG A 86 4.48 -22.31 -2.87
C ARG A 86 3.31 -21.58 -3.52
N ILE A 87 3.37 -20.25 -3.61
CA ILE A 87 2.31 -19.43 -4.20
C ILE A 87 2.15 -19.74 -5.69
N GLY A 88 3.25 -19.87 -6.43
CA GLY A 88 3.21 -20.25 -7.84
C GLY A 88 2.64 -21.65 -8.13
N ARG A 89 2.50 -22.51 -7.11
CA ARG A 89 1.78 -23.80 -7.22
C ARG A 89 0.27 -23.67 -6.96
N ILE A 90 -0.18 -22.56 -6.40
CA ILE A 90 -1.56 -22.33 -5.96
C ILE A 90 -2.29 -21.38 -6.91
N ILE A 91 -1.64 -20.29 -7.31
CA ILE A 91 -2.24 -19.25 -8.16
C ILE A 91 -1.52 -19.15 -9.50
N ASN A 92 -2.30 -18.94 -10.56
CA ASN A 92 -1.76 -18.79 -11.92
C ASN A 92 -1.29 -17.37 -12.22
N ASP A 93 -1.84 -16.38 -11.52
CA ASP A 93 -1.48 -14.97 -11.63
C ASP A 93 -1.17 -14.41 -10.24
N ASP A 94 0.11 -14.16 -9.98
CA ASP A 94 0.63 -13.58 -8.75
C ASP A 94 0.79 -12.05 -8.83
N ARG A 95 0.43 -11.42 -9.96
CA ARG A 95 0.62 -9.99 -10.21
C ARG A 95 0.02 -9.09 -9.13
N PRO A 96 -1.22 -9.31 -8.63
CA PRO A 96 -1.76 -8.49 -7.54
C PRO A 96 -0.90 -8.55 -6.27
N LEU A 97 -0.38 -9.73 -5.94
CA LEU A 97 0.47 -9.91 -4.77
C LEU A 97 1.84 -9.24 -4.97
N VAL A 98 2.44 -9.37 -6.16
CA VAL A 98 3.68 -8.67 -6.52
C VAL A 98 3.53 -7.16 -6.34
N ILE A 99 2.44 -6.58 -6.85
CA ILE A 99 2.17 -5.14 -6.72
C ILE A 99 1.97 -4.75 -5.26
N ALA A 100 1.20 -5.53 -4.49
CA ALA A 100 0.97 -5.26 -3.08
C ALA A 100 2.28 -5.24 -2.26
N VAL A 101 3.17 -6.21 -2.51
CA VAL A 101 4.50 -6.26 -1.88
C VAL A 101 5.36 -5.06 -2.30
N ARG A 102 5.34 -4.69 -3.59
CA ARG A 102 6.06 -3.49 -4.09
C ARG A 102 5.54 -2.20 -3.48
N LEU A 103 4.22 -2.07 -3.29
CA LEU A 103 3.62 -0.94 -2.59
C LEU A 103 4.11 -0.84 -1.16
N GLN A 104 4.16 -1.96 -0.43
CA GLN A 104 4.67 -1.98 0.94
C GLN A 104 6.16 -1.61 0.99
N HIS A 105 6.97 -2.16 0.09
CA HIS A 105 8.39 -1.85 0.01
C HIS A 105 8.62 -0.35 -0.26
N ALA A 106 7.97 0.20 -1.28
CA ALA A 106 8.09 1.62 -1.60
C ALA A 106 7.57 2.53 -0.48
N ALA A 107 6.55 2.08 0.28
CA ALA A 107 6.07 2.79 1.45
C ALA A 107 7.08 2.76 2.60
N ASP A 108 7.68 1.60 2.89
CA ASP A 108 8.69 1.45 3.92
C ASP A 108 9.91 2.37 3.65
N GLU A 109 10.42 2.40 2.41
CA GLU A 109 11.52 3.30 2.03
C GLU A 109 11.15 4.78 2.14
N LEU A 110 10.04 5.19 1.50
CA LEU A 110 9.66 6.60 1.45
C LEU A 110 9.33 7.16 2.84
N ASP A 111 8.72 6.37 3.70
CA ASP A 111 8.43 6.76 5.07
C ASP A 111 9.71 6.91 5.91
N ALA A 112 10.73 6.09 5.66
CA ALA A 112 12.03 6.20 6.30
C ALA A 112 12.71 7.53 5.95
N ASP A 113 12.81 7.82 4.64
CA ASP A 113 13.40 9.05 4.13
C ASP A 113 12.67 10.30 4.65
N LEU A 114 11.34 10.24 4.70
CA LEU A 114 10.50 11.31 5.25
C LEU A 114 10.67 11.47 6.75
N ALA A 115 10.84 10.39 7.50
CA ALA A 115 11.09 10.44 8.94
C ALA A 115 12.43 11.14 9.21
N ASP A 116 13.50 10.77 8.51
CA ASP A 116 14.81 11.42 8.61
C ASP A 116 14.73 12.91 8.29
N ALA A 117 14.06 13.27 7.18
CA ALA A 117 13.88 14.65 6.78
C ALA A 117 13.06 15.46 7.80
N LEU A 118 12.07 14.85 8.46
CA LEU A 118 11.30 15.50 9.52
C LEU A 118 12.12 15.71 10.80
N ILE A 119 12.94 14.73 11.20
CA ILE A 119 13.86 14.84 12.35
C ILE A 119 14.82 16.02 12.12
N ALA A 120 15.47 16.04 10.96
CA ALA A 120 16.47 17.06 10.63
C ALA A 120 15.89 18.49 10.58
N ARG A 121 14.60 18.65 10.24
CA ARG A 121 13.99 19.96 9.98
C ARG A 121 13.04 20.47 11.06
N SER A 122 12.38 19.57 11.76
CA SER A 122 11.25 19.90 12.67
C SER A 122 11.40 19.27 14.05
N GLY A 123 12.47 18.50 14.30
CA GLY A 123 12.75 17.88 15.59
C GLY A 123 11.63 16.93 16.02
N GLU A 124 11.17 17.05 17.27
CA GLU A 124 10.10 16.23 17.89
C GLU A 124 8.69 16.87 17.87
N GLY A 125 8.53 18.02 17.21
CA GLY A 125 7.24 18.72 17.11
C GLY A 125 6.14 17.99 16.30
N PRO A 126 4.89 18.49 16.34
CA PRO A 126 3.77 17.91 15.60
C PRO A 126 3.98 17.97 14.08
N ILE A 127 3.56 16.92 13.37
CA ILE A 127 3.63 16.88 11.91
C ILE A 127 2.48 17.75 11.36
N THR A 128 2.84 18.87 10.76
CA THR A 128 1.90 19.76 10.06
C THR A 128 1.97 19.52 8.56
N SER A 129 0.93 19.91 7.82
CA SER A 129 0.93 19.85 6.35
C SER A 129 2.12 20.60 5.74
N ALA A 130 2.51 21.74 6.33
CA ALA A 130 3.65 22.54 5.87
C ALA A 130 5.00 21.89 6.20
N ALA A 131 5.14 21.22 7.36
CA ALA A 131 6.34 20.47 7.69
C ALA A 131 6.49 19.24 6.78
N TYR A 132 5.40 18.50 6.57
CA TYR A 132 5.38 17.36 5.66
C TYR A 132 5.73 17.75 4.23
N ALA A 133 5.12 18.81 3.68
CA ALA A 133 5.41 19.26 2.32
C ALA A 133 6.89 19.62 2.13
N ARG A 134 7.49 20.33 3.10
CA ARG A 134 8.92 20.67 3.09
C ARG A 134 9.82 19.44 3.19
N ALA A 135 9.45 18.45 4.01
CA ALA A 135 10.18 17.18 4.10
C ALA A 135 10.09 16.40 2.79
N PHE A 136 8.89 16.27 2.22
CA PHE A 136 8.64 15.58 0.95
C PHE A 136 9.40 16.21 -0.22
N GLN A 137 9.40 17.54 -0.30
CA GLN A 137 10.20 18.28 -1.30
C GLN A 137 11.71 18.05 -1.13
N ALA A 138 12.19 18.00 0.12
CA ALA A 138 13.61 17.76 0.41
C ALA A 138 14.04 16.33 0.08
N VAL A 139 13.16 15.34 0.31
CA VAL A 139 13.40 13.93 -0.05
C VAL A 139 13.48 13.74 -1.57
N GLY A 140 12.69 14.50 -2.35
CA GLY A 140 12.82 14.54 -3.81
C GLY A 140 12.34 13.29 -4.56
N ARG A 141 11.77 12.30 -3.87
CA ARG A 141 11.27 11.01 -4.42
C ARG A 141 9.85 11.12 -4.99
N ILE A 142 9.61 12.10 -5.87
CA ILE A 142 8.29 12.34 -6.48
C ILE A 142 7.88 11.17 -7.39
N ASP A 143 8.83 10.65 -8.14
CA ASP A 143 8.74 9.48 -9.01
C ASP A 143 8.24 8.24 -8.27
N VAL A 144 8.76 7.99 -7.05
CA VAL A 144 8.30 6.89 -6.21
C VAL A 144 6.82 7.06 -5.84
N ARG A 145 6.40 8.28 -5.49
CA ARG A 145 5.00 8.54 -5.15
C ARG A 145 4.09 8.39 -6.38
N GLU A 146 4.53 8.82 -7.56
CA GLU A 146 3.81 8.59 -8.82
C GLU A 146 3.65 7.09 -9.10
N GLN A 147 4.72 6.31 -8.90
CA GLN A 147 4.70 4.87 -9.10
C GLN A 147 3.77 4.16 -8.09
N GLN A 148 3.74 4.61 -6.82
CA GLN A 148 2.78 4.10 -5.83
C GLN A 148 1.33 4.37 -6.25
N ILE A 149 1.02 5.55 -6.81
CA ILE A 149 -0.32 5.87 -7.30
C ILE A 149 -0.69 4.94 -8.47
N ALA A 150 0.23 4.74 -9.42
CA ALA A 150 0.01 3.87 -10.56
C ALA A 150 -0.21 2.40 -10.13
N TRP A 151 0.63 1.88 -9.24
CA TRP A 151 0.49 0.53 -8.69
C TRP A 151 -0.79 0.34 -7.91
N LEU A 152 -1.22 1.34 -7.12
CA LEU A 152 -2.49 1.24 -6.40
C LEU A 152 -3.68 1.15 -7.37
N GLY A 153 -3.68 1.96 -8.44
CA GLY A 153 -4.69 1.86 -9.49
C GLY A 153 -4.70 0.47 -10.15
N GLU A 154 -3.54 0.01 -10.62
CA GLU A 154 -3.39 -1.32 -11.24
C GLU A 154 -3.85 -2.45 -10.31
N LEU A 155 -3.49 -2.39 -9.02
CA LEU A 155 -3.87 -3.39 -8.03
C LEU A 155 -5.38 -3.45 -7.86
N VAL A 156 -6.05 -2.30 -7.70
CA VAL A 156 -7.50 -2.26 -7.51
C VAL A 156 -8.23 -2.68 -8.78
N ASP A 157 -7.76 -2.31 -9.96
CA ASP A 157 -8.37 -2.72 -11.23
C ASP A 157 -8.26 -4.25 -11.44
N LEU A 158 -7.08 -4.83 -11.19
CA LEU A 158 -6.88 -6.29 -11.26
C LEU A 158 -7.80 -7.02 -10.28
N LEU A 159 -7.86 -6.56 -9.03
CA LEU A 159 -8.68 -7.17 -7.99
C LEU A 159 -10.18 -6.94 -8.19
N GLY A 160 -10.58 -5.81 -8.79
CA GLY A 160 -11.96 -5.50 -9.16
C GLY A 160 -12.53 -6.51 -10.16
N GLY A 161 -11.75 -6.86 -11.18
CA GLY A 161 -12.14 -7.91 -12.14
C GLY A 161 -12.37 -9.27 -11.47
N TYR A 162 -11.57 -9.62 -10.46
CA TYR A 162 -11.80 -10.83 -9.66
C TYR A 162 -13.00 -10.68 -8.72
N ALA A 163 -13.20 -9.50 -8.13
CA ALA A 163 -14.29 -9.17 -7.20
C ALA A 163 -15.66 -9.34 -7.82
N GLU A 164 -15.82 -9.01 -9.10
CA GLU A 164 -17.08 -9.18 -9.83
C GLU A 164 -17.36 -10.64 -10.22
N ASN A 165 -16.31 -11.46 -10.35
CA ASN A 165 -16.44 -12.87 -10.72
C ASN A 165 -16.80 -13.76 -9.52
N ARG A 166 -18.04 -14.26 -9.50
CA ARG A 166 -18.55 -15.16 -8.44
C ARG A 166 -17.72 -16.42 -8.28
N ALA A 167 -17.22 -17.02 -9.36
CA ALA A 167 -16.41 -18.22 -9.29
C ALA A 167 -15.04 -17.94 -8.69
N ALA A 168 -14.41 -16.82 -9.08
CA ALA A 168 -13.13 -16.38 -8.50
C ALA A 168 -13.27 -16.12 -6.99
N TYR A 169 -14.37 -15.49 -6.56
CA TYR A 169 -14.64 -15.28 -5.14
C TYR A 169 -14.79 -16.58 -4.35
N TRP A 170 -15.54 -17.55 -4.87
CA TRP A 170 -15.68 -18.85 -4.21
C TRP A 170 -14.36 -19.62 -4.16
N ALA A 171 -13.59 -19.59 -5.24
CA ALA A 171 -12.25 -20.18 -5.28
C ALA A 171 -11.34 -19.54 -4.22
N PHE A 172 -11.35 -18.21 -4.13
CA PHE A 172 -10.62 -17.48 -3.09
C PHE A 172 -11.07 -17.91 -1.69
N LYS A 173 -12.38 -17.95 -1.41
CA LYS A 173 -12.92 -18.41 -0.11
C LYS A 173 -12.46 -19.82 0.28
N LEU A 174 -12.43 -20.73 -0.68
CA LEU A 174 -12.00 -22.12 -0.47
C LEU A 174 -10.48 -22.23 -0.24
N ALA A 175 -9.69 -21.28 -0.74
CA ALA A 175 -8.24 -21.24 -0.57
C ALA A 175 -7.79 -20.92 0.87
N GLY A 176 -8.70 -20.48 1.75
CA GLY A 176 -8.37 -20.11 3.13
C GLY A 176 -7.82 -21.26 3.97
N SER A 177 -8.38 -22.47 3.86
CA SER A 177 -7.89 -23.64 4.61
C SER A 177 -6.51 -24.09 4.13
N PRO A 178 -6.25 -24.26 2.81
CA PRO A 178 -4.90 -24.47 2.29
C PRO A 178 -3.90 -23.39 2.72
N ALA A 179 -4.27 -22.11 2.65
CA ALA A 179 -3.38 -21.00 3.01
C ALA A 179 -2.91 -21.11 4.47
N LYS A 180 -3.82 -21.43 5.40
CA LYS A 180 -3.47 -21.68 6.81
C LYS A 180 -2.53 -22.88 6.97
N ALA A 181 -2.80 -23.97 6.27
CA ALA A 181 -1.94 -25.17 6.31
C ALA A 181 -0.52 -24.88 5.81
N PHE A 182 -0.35 -23.93 4.88
CA PHE A 182 0.96 -23.49 4.40
C PHE A 182 1.60 -22.34 5.20
N GLY A 183 1.00 -21.92 6.32
CA GLY A 183 1.53 -20.83 7.16
C GLY A 183 1.26 -19.42 6.63
N MET A 184 0.33 -19.28 5.67
CA MET A 184 -0.06 -17.99 5.04
C MET A 184 -1.44 -17.52 5.53
N GLY A 185 -1.77 -17.81 6.79
CA GLY A 185 -3.09 -17.55 7.35
C GLY A 185 -3.40 -16.06 7.50
N ARG A 186 -2.42 -15.27 7.96
CA ARG A 186 -2.58 -13.81 8.11
C ARG A 186 -2.61 -13.13 6.75
N THR A 187 -1.75 -13.55 5.84
CA THR A 187 -1.72 -13.05 4.46
C THR A 187 -3.07 -13.28 3.78
N TYR A 188 -3.62 -14.49 3.90
CA TYR A 188 -4.94 -14.79 3.35
C TYR A 188 -6.04 -13.91 3.96
N ALA A 189 -6.03 -13.70 5.28
CA ALA A 189 -7.01 -12.84 5.95
C ALA A 189 -6.92 -11.39 5.45
N LEU A 190 -5.72 -10.83 5.31
CA LEU A 190 -5.50 -9.50 4.76
C LEU A 190 -6.09 -9.37 3.34
N LEU A 191 -5.80 -10.34 2.47
CA LEU A 191 -6.34 -10.35 1.11
C LEU A 191 -7.87 -10.50 1.10
N ALA A 192 -8.42 -11.28 2.02
CA ALA A 192 -9.86 -11.50 2.14
C ALA A 192 -10.60 -10.22 2.55
N ASP A 193 -10.04 -9.49 3.51
CA ASP A 193 -10.59 -8.21 3.97
C ASP A 193 -10.57 -7.17 2.84
N GLY A 194 -9.47 -7.09 2.08
CA GLY A 194 -9.37 -6.21 0.92
C GLY A 194 -10.38 -6.55 -0.17
N PHE A 195 -10.55 -7.84 -0.47
CA PHE A 195 -11.52 -8.30 -1.46
C PHE A 195 -12.97 -8.03 -1.05
N ALA A 196 -13.30 -8.23 0.22
CA ALA A 196 -14.61 -7.90 0.76
C ALA A 196 -14.89 -6.39 0.64
N ALA A 197 -13.92 -5.56 1.02
CA ALA A 197 -14.03 -4.11 0.95
C ALA A 197 -14.21 -3.58 -0.49
N MET A 198 -13.52 -4.19 -1.46
CA MET A 198 -13.71 -3.86 -2.89
C MET A 198 -15.11 -4.21 -3.39
N ARG A 199 -15.65 -5.37 -2.98
CA ARG A 199 -17.01 -5.80 -3.39
C ARG A 199 -18.13 -4.94 -2.81
N GLU A 200 -17.91 -4.35 -1.64
CA GLU A 200 -18.86 -3.43 -1.01
C GLU A 200 -18.83 -2.03 -1.66
N THR A 201 -17.76 -1.71 -2.39
CA THR A 201 -17.62 -0.42 -3.08
C THR A 201 -18.46 -0.40 -4.34
N ARG A 202 -19.41 0.53 -4.40
CA ARG A 202 -20.23 0.81 -5.59
C ARG A 202 -19.38 1.47 -6.67
N ASP A 203 -19.46 0.97 -7.90
CA ASP A 203 -18.71 1.49 -9.06
C ASP A 203 -17.20 1.64 -8.74
N LEU A 204 -16.57 0.51 -8.39
CA LEU A 204 -15.16 0.44 -7.98
C LEU A 204 -14.21 1.06 -9.02
N GLU A 205 -14.50 0.89 -10.31
CA GLU A 205 -13.72 1.47 -11.39
C GLU A 205 -13.78 3.01 -11.35
N ALA A 206 -14.98 3.60 -11.24
CA ALA A 206 -15.11 5.05 -11.12
C ALA A 206 -14.48 5.58 -9.82
N ALA A 207 -14.70 4.89 -8.69
CA ALA A 207 -14.10 5.25 -7.40
C ALA A 207 -12.57 5.30 -7.47
N THR A 208 -11.95 4.28 -8.08
CA THR A 208 -10.50 4.17 -8.27
C THR A 208 -9.98 5.28 -9.17
N ARG A 209 -10.63 5.50 -10.32
CA ARG A 209 -10.25 6.56 -11.27
C ARG A 209 -10.29 7.95 -10.63
N GLU A 210 -11.33 8.24 -9.85
CA GLU A 210 -11.47 9.49 -9.11
C GLU A 210 -10.39 9.65 -8.03
N ALA A 211 -10.11 8.58 -7.27
CA ALA A 211 -9.10 8.57 -6.22
C ALA A 211 -7.68 8.77 -6.78
N VAL A 212 -7.32 8.07 -7.85
CA VAL A 212 -6.05 8.23 -8.56
C VAL A 212 -5.88 9.66 -9.07
N ALA A 213 -6.91 10.21 -9.74
CA ALA A 213 -6.87 11.59 -10.21
C ALA A 213 -6.75 12.60 -9.05
N ALA A 214 -7.41 12.34 -7.91
CA ALA A 214 -7.29 13.17 -6.72
C ALA A 214 -5.89 13.09 -6.08
N GLN A 215 -5.23 11.93 -6.12
CA GLN A 215 -3.86 11.76 -5.64
C GLN A 215 -2.84 12.50 -6.52
N HIS A 216 -2.97 12.43 -7.84
CA HIS A 216 -2.10 13.22 -8.73
C HIS A 216 -2.25 14.72 -8.47
N ARG A 217 -3.49 15.24 -8.31
CA ARG A 217 -3.71 16.65 -7.95
C ARG A 217 -3.10 17.01 -6.59
N LEU A 218 -3.16 16.10 -5.62
CA LEU A 218 -2.55 16.31 -4.31
C LEU A 218 -1.02 16.36 -4.42
N LEU A 219 -0.43 15.46 -5.20
CA LEU A 219 1.00 15.42 -5.45
C LEU A 219 1.48 16.69 -6.16
N ASP A 220 0.81 17.11 -7.22
CA ASP A 220 1.12 18.35 -7.94
C ASP A 220 1.13 19.57 -7.01
N ARG A 221 0.13 19.67 -6.11
CA ARG A 221 0.08 20.72 -5.08
C ARG A 221 1.23 20.64 -4.09
N LEU A 222 1.65 19.43 -3.68
CA LEU A 222 2.76 19.24 -2.75
C LEU A 222 4.10 19.71 -3.34
N VAL A 223 4.28 19.60 -4.64
CA VAL A 223 5.54 19.92 -5.32
C VAL A 223 5.49 21.23 -6.11
N GLY A 224 4.39 21.97 -6.03
CA GLY A 224 4.21 23.24 -6.74
C GLY A 224 4.11 23.10 -8.26
N ARG A 225 3.75 21.93 -8.79
CA ARG A 225 3.53 21.73 -10.23
C ARG A 225 2.18 22.34 -10.64
N PRO A 226 2.10 22.98 -11.82
CA PRO A 226 0.81 23.44 -12.35
C PRO A 226 -0.14 22.25 -12.55
N VAL A 227 -1.40 22.41 -12.14
CA VAL A 227 -2.44 21.38 -12.32
C VAL A 227 -2.55 21.07 -13.80
N ARG A 228 -2.27 19.81 -14.20
CA ARG A 228 -2.47 19.39 -15.59
C ARG A 228 -3.96 19.56 -15.95
N ALA A 229 -4.24 20.39 -16.95
CA ALA A 229 -5.59 20.51 -17.50
C ALA A 229 -6.03 19.13 -18.02
N ARG A 230 -7.28 18.75 -17.75
CA ARG A 230 -7.88 17.53 -18.33
C ARG A 230 -7.79 17.64 -19.87
N PRO A 231 -7.38 16.59 -20.59
CA PRO A 231 -7.65 16.51 -22.03
C PRO A 231 -9.16 16.47 -22.29
#